data_AF-A0A4R6P382-F1
#
_entry.id   AF-A0A4R6P382-F1
#
_cell.length_a   1.000
_cell.length_b   1.000
_cell.length_c   1.000
_cell.angle_alpha   90.00
_cell.angle_beta   90.00
_cell.angle_gamma   90.00
#
_symmetry.space_group_name_H-M   'P 1'
#
loop_
_entity.id
_entity.type
_entity.pdbx_description
1 polymer ?
#
loop_
_entity_poly.entity_id
_entity_poly.type
_entity_poly.pdbx_seq_one_letter_code
_entity_poly.pdbx_strand_id
1 'polypeptide(L)' 'MAAPKKYPDELKARAVRLYRESDPKPTTRKLAAQLGVHHEALRLWIRQAEADAGVRGDMPTTDMLAENRDLKKRVAELE' A
#
# COMPACT_ATOMS: atom_id res chain seq x y z
N MET A 1 17.54 -8.53 8.98
CA MET A 1 16.24 -8.61 9.68
C MET A 1 15.32 -7.52 9.15
N ALA A 2 14.11 -7.86 8.69
CA ALA A 2 13.13 -6.84 8.31
C ALA A 2 12.74 -6.05 9.56
N ALA A 3 12.89 -4.72 9.51
CA ALA A 3 12.48 -3.86 10.62
C ALA A 3 11.00 -4.12 10.96
N PRO A 4 10.62 -4.14 12.24
CA PRO A 4 9.23 -4.33 12.63
C PRO A 4 8.38 -3.26 11.97
N LYS A 5 7.47 -3.69 11.08
CA LYS A 5 6.57 -2.77 10.38
C LYS A 5 5.64 -2.15 11.42
N LYS A 6 5.59 -0.83 11.47
CA LYS A 6 4.68 -0.06 12.36
C LYS A 6 3.21 -0.45 12.17
N TYR A 7 2.84 -0.94 10.98
CA TYR A 7 1.53 -1.49 10.68
C TYR A 7 1.68 -2.87 10.01
N PRO A 8 1.04 -3.92 10.55
CA PRO A 8 1.00 -5.24 9.92
C PRO A 8 0.38 -5.18 8.53
N ASP A 9 0.81 -6.03 7.60
CA ASP A 9 0.26 -6.03 6.24
C ASP A 9 -1.22 -6.47 6.21
N GLU A 10 -1.64 -7.33 7.15
CA GLU A 10 -3.05 -7.69 7.35
C GLU A 10 -3.94 -6.46 7.65
N LEU A 11 -3.44 -5.54 8.48
CA LEU A 11 -4.15 -4.31 8.81
C LEU A 11 -4.30 -3.44 7.56
N LYS A 12 -3.26 -3.35 6.72
CA LYS A 12 -3.31 -2.60 5.47
C LYS A 12 -4.33 -3.19 4.50
N ALA A 13 -4.28 -4.51 4.29
CA ALA A 13 -5.18 -5.22 3.39
C ALA A 13 -6.64 -5.06 3.85
N ARG A 14 -6.91 -5.21 5.16
CA ARG A 14 -8.23 -4.98 5.74
C ARG A 14 -8.69 -3.54 5.56
N ALA A 15 -7.83 -2.56 5.79
CA ALA A 15 -8.17 -1.15 5.67
C ALA A 15 -8.53 -0.75 4.23
N VAL A 16 -7.76 -1.23 3.25
CA VAL A 16 -8.02 -1.03 1.82
C VAL A 16 -9.31 -1.72 1.40
N ARG A 17 -9.53 -2.97 1.84
CA ARG A 17 -10.75 -3.72 1.52
C ARG A 17 -11.98 -3.01 2.08
N LEU A 18 -11.94 -2.60 3.34
CA LEU A 18 -13.02 -1.85 4.00
C LEU A 18 -13.33 -0.55 3.26
N TYR A 19 -12.30 0.18 2.80
CA TYR A 19 -12.51 1.39 1.99
C TYR A 19 -13.21 1.11 0.65
N ARG A 20 -12.86 0.00 -0.03
CA ARG A 20 -13.43 -0.39 -1.33
C ARG A 20 -14.86 -0.91 -1.22
N GLU A 21 -15.16 -1.67 -0.17
CA GLU A 21 -16.47 -2.28 0.07
C GLU A 21 -17.49 -1.30 0.66
N SER A 22 -17.05 -0.16 1.20
CA SER A 22 -17.97 0.81 1.81
C SER A 22 -18.72 1.64 0.76
N ASP A 23 -20.05 1.68 0.87
CA ASP A 23 -20.94 2.54 0.09
C ASP A 23 -21.92 3.29 1.03
N PRO A 24 -21.89 4.65 1.08
CA PRO A 24 -21.00 5.55 0.35
C PRO A 24 -19.55 5.47 0.83
N LYS A 25 -18.60 5.75 -0.07
CA LYS A 25 -17.16 5.74 0.24
C LYS A 25 -16.84 6.70 1.40
N PRO A 26 -16.25 6.22 2.51
CA PRO A 26 -15.90 7.06 3.64
C PRO A 26 -14.72 7.97 3.29
N THR A 27 -14.61 9.12 3.94
CA THR A 27 -13.39 9.92 3.84
C THR A 27 -12.22 9.15 4.45
N THR A 28 -11.07 9.19 3.79
CA THR A 28 -9.86 8.49 4.25
C THR A 28 -9.49 8.89 5.68
N ARG A 29 -9.72 10.15 6.07
CA ARG A 29 -9.47 10.65 7.42
C ARG A 29 -10.37 9.99 8.47
N LYS A 30 -11.67 9.78 8.16
CA LYS A 30 -12.62 9.15 9.08
C LYS A 30 -12.29 7.66 9.26
N LEU A 31 -12.03 6.96 8.15
CA LEU A 31 -11.65 5.55 8.19
C LEU A 31 -10.32 5.33 8.91
N ALA A 32 -9.35 6.22 8.68
CA ALA A 32 -8.06 6.17 9.37
C ALA A 32 -8.20 6.36 10.89
N ALA A 33 -9.06 7.30 11.32
CA ALA A 33 -9.36 7.51 12.74
C ALA A 33 -10.02 6.26 13.37
N GLN A 34 -10.95 5.61 12.68
CA GLN A 34 -11.61 4.38 13.16
C GLN A 34 -10.64 3.20 13.30
N LEU A 35 -9.65 3.12 12.42
CA LEU A 35 -8.64 2.05 12.42
C LEU A 35 -7.41 2.37 13.28
N GLY A 36 -7.34 3.57 13.88
CA GLY A 36 -6.19 4.02 14.66
C GLY A 36 -4.92 4.20 13.83
N VAL A 37 -5.05 4.46 12.51
CA VAL A 37 -3.91 4.65 11.61
C VAL A 37 -3.79 6.10 11.15
N HIS A 38 -2.59 6.49 10.73
CA HIS A 38 -2.37 7.80 10.15
C HIS A 38 -3.07 7.93 8.79
N HIS A 39 -3.79 9.02 8.54
CA HIS A 39 -4.60 9.18 7.32
C HIS A 39 -3.77 9.16 6.02
N GLU A 40 -2.57 9.74 6.01
CA GLU A 40 -1.68 9.65 4.84
C GLU A 40 -1.21 8.22 4.58
N ALA A 41 -1.02 7.41 5.62
CA ALA A 41 -0.64 6.00 5.43
C ALA A 41 -1.77 5.23 4.75
N LEU A 42 -3.00 5.43 5.21
CA LEU A 42 -4.18 4.82 4.59
C LEU A 42 -4.37 5.28 3.15
N ARG A 43 -4.16 6.57 2.86
CA ARG A 43 -4.23 7.13 1.50
C ARG A 43 -3.22 6.47 0.56
N LEU A 44 -1.98 6.27 1.03
CA LEU A 44 -0.95 5.58 0.26
C LEU A 44 -1.33 4.13 -0.03
N TRP A 45 -1.88 3.40 0.94
CA TRP A 45 -2.31 2.01 0.74
C TRP A 45 -3.45 1.90 -0.26
N ILE A 46 -4.42 2.82 -0.22
CA ILE A 46 -5.51 2.87 -1.20
C ILE A 46 -4.96 3.11 -2.60
N ARG A 47 -4.05 4.08 -2.76
CA ARG A 47 -3.41 4.38 -4.06
C ARG A 47 -2.61 3.22 -4.60
N GLN A 48 -1.82 2.56 -3.76
CA GLN A 48 -1.07 1.37 -4.17
C GLN A 48 -2.01 0.26 -4.61
N ALA A 49 -3.09 0.03 -3.87
CA ALA A 49 -4.08 -0.97 -4.26
C ALA A 49 -4.78 -0.60 -5.57
N GLU A 50 -5.06 0.68 -5.83
CA GLU A 50 -5.59 1.16 -7.12
C GLU A 50 -4.62 0.89 -8.28
N ALA A 51 -3.32 1.10 -8.06
CA ALA A 51 -2.28 0.74 -9.03
C ALA A 51 -2.23 -0.77 -9.25
N ASP A 52 -2.22 -1.56 -8.18
CA ASP A 52 -2.21 -3.03 -8.24
C ASP A 52 -3.47 -3.59 -8.92
N ALA A 53 -4.60 -2.89 -8.84
CA ALA A 53 -5.84 -3.24 -9.53
C ALA A 53 -5.92 -2.72 -10.97
N GLY A 54 -4.89 -2.05 -11.48
CA GLY A 54 -4.85 -1.48 -12.82
C GLY A 54 -5.75 -0.25 -13.02
N VAL A 55 -6.29 0.32 -11.95
CA VAL A 55 -7.11 1.54 -11.99
C VAL A 55 -6.24 2.78 -12.17
N ARG A 56 -4.96 2.68 -11.77
CA ARG A 56 -3.95 3.74 -11.88
C ARG A 56 -2.73 3.24 -12.63
N GLY A 57 -2.37 3.95 -13.71
CA GLY A 57 -1.11 3.74 -14.44
C GLY A 57 0.00 4.74 -14.07
N ASP A 58 -0.29 5.72 -13.20
CA ASP A 58 0.66 6.76 -12.76
C ASP A 58 1.63 6.27 -11.66
N MET A 59 1.46 5.04 -11.18
CA MET A 59 2.23 4.47 -10.07
C MET A 59 2.60 3.00 -10.38
N PRO A 60 3.82 2.55 -10.07
CA PRO A 60 4.19 1.14 -10.20
C PRO A 60 3.38 0.26 -9.26
N THR A 61 3.07 -0.97 -9.70
CA THR A 61 2.44 -1.97 -8.83
C THR A 61 3.42 -2.46 -7.77
N THR A 62 2.89 -3.08 -6.72
CA THR A 62 3.67 -3.69 -5.65
C THR A 62 4.64 -4.75 -6.21
N ASP A 63 4.21 -5.51 -7.22
CA ASP A 63 5.05 -6.50 -7.90
C ASP A 63 6.18 -5.84 -8.70
N MET A 64 5.88 -4.78 -9.45
CA MET A 64 6.90 -4.01 -10.17
C MET A 64 7.94 -3.42 -9.21
N LEU A 65 7.52 -2.93 -8.03
CA LEU A 65 8.44 -2.41 -7.00
C LEU A 65 9.33 -3.52 -6.41
N ALA A 66 8.79 -4.72 -6.20
CA ALA A 66 9.54 -5.87 -5.72
C ALA A 66 10.61 -6.30 -6.72
N GLU A 67 10.23 -6.43 -7.99
CA GLU A 67 11.15 -6.74 -9.08
C GLU A 67 12.25 -5.69 -9.20
N ASN A 68 11.90 -4.40 -9.15
CA ASN A 68 12.87 -3.31 -9.21
C ASN A 68 13.89 -3.40 -8.05
N ARG A 69 13.45 -3.80 -6.86
CA ARG A 69 14.32 -3.97 -5.70
C ARG A 69 15.29 -5.14 -5.88
N ASP A 70 14.82 -6.25 -6.44
CA ASP A 70 15.67 -7.43 -6.66
C ASP A 70 16.64 -7.22 -7.81
N LEU A 71 16.22 -6.52 -8.87
CA LEU A 71 17.14 -6.05 -9.92
C LEU A 71 18.22 -5.14 -9.36
N LYS A 72 17.88 -4.17 -8.51
CA LYS A 72 18.87 -3.29 -7.87
C LYS A 72 19.90 -4.05 -7.03
N LYS A 73 19.49 -5.10 -6.32
CA LYS A 73 20.44 -5.96 -5.59
C LYS A 73 21.38 -6.70 -6.54
N ARG A 74 20.84 -7.29 -7.60
CA ARG A 74 21.65 -8.01 -8.60
C ARG A 74 22.65 -7.09 -9.29
N VAL A 75 22.25 -5.86 -9.61
CA VAL A 75 23.17 -4.84 -10.17
C VAL A 75 24.27 -4.51 -9.16
N ALA A 76 23.92 -4.26 -7.90
CA ALA A 76 24.91 -3.94 -6.86
C ALA A 76 25.85 -5.10 -6.50
N GLU A 77 25.45 -6.36 -6.77
CA GLU A 77 26.33 -7.54 -6.61
C GLU A 77 27.27 -7.76 -7.81
N LEU A 78 26.98 -7.13 -8.95
CA LEU A 78 27.77 -7.22 -10.18
C LEU A 78 28.69 -6.01 -10.42
N GLU A 79 28.55 -4.95 -9.60
CA GLU A 79 29.48 -3.80 -9.51
C GLU A 79 30.57 -4.04 -8.46
#